data_AF-A0A267EXC0-F1
#
_entry.id   AF-A0A267EXC0-F1
#
_cell.length_a   1.000
_cell.length_b   1.000
_cell.length_c   1.000
_cell.angle_alpha   90.00
_cell.angle_beta   90.00
_cell.angle_gamma   90.00
#
_symmetry.space_group_name_H-M   'P 1'
#
loop_
_entity.id
_entity.type
_entity.pdbx_description
1 polymer ?
#
loop_
_entity_poly.entity_id
_entity_poly.type
_entity_poly.pdbx_seq_one_letter_code
_entity_poly.pdbx_strand_id
1 'polypeptide(L)' 'METSAKTADNVEEAFIGTAKAIHTKIQDGLLDANNEANGIKLGSQRAPGAAGGTGAGASGGAGGSGSGGKGFGGGCC' A
#
# COMPACT_ATOMS: atom_id res chain seq x y z
N MET A 1 23.64 3.38 13.29
CA MET A 1 22.47 3.65 14.14
C MET A 1 22.09 2.32 14.78
N GLU A 2 21.93 2.30 16.09
CA GLU A 2 21.41 1.14 16.82
C GLU A 2 20.00 1.46 17.31
N THR A 3 19.12 0.46 17.37
CA THR A 3 17.70 0.64 17.71
C THR A 3 17.26 -0.35 18.77
N SER A 4 16.25 0.02 19.55
CA SER A 4 15.63 -0.87 20.54
C SER A 4 14.13 -0.83 20.42
N ALA A 5 13.54 -1.90 19.88
CA ALA A 5 12.08 -2.04 19.81
C ALA A 5 11.43 -2.11 21.21
N LYS A 6 12.16 -2.54 22.24
CA LYS A 6 11.66 -2.67 23.61
C LYS A 6 11.46 -1.31 24.31
N THR A 7 12.30 -0.33 23.98
CA THR A 7 12.28 1.03 24.56
C THR A 7 11.85 2.10 23.56
N ALA A 8 11.55 1.71 22.32
CA ALA A 8 11.29 2.56 21.16
C ALA A 8 12.46 3.47 20.71
N ASP A 9 13.66 3.32 21.30
CA ASP A 9 14.82 4.13 20.95
C ASP A 9 15.23 3.95 19.48
N ASN A 10 15.35 5.08 18.77
CA ASN A 10 15.78 5.21 17.37
C ASN A 10 14.94 4.43 16.34
N VAL A 11 13.78 3.87 16.72
CA VAL A 11 12.93 3.08 15.81
C VAL A 11 12.37 3.96 14.69
N GLU A 12 11.76 5.10 15.05
CA GLU A 12 11.21 6.10 14.12
C GLU A 12 12.27 6.57 13.09
N GLU A 13 13.44 6.98 13.58
CA GLU A 13 14.52 7.47 12.71
C GLU A 13 15.09 6.38 11.79
N ALA A 14 15.15 5.12 12.24
CA ALA A 14 15.60 4.02 11.39
C ALA A 14 14.63 3.75 10.23
N PHE A 15 13.31 3.80 10.48
CA PHE A 15 12.30 3.71 9.42
C PHE A 15 12.37 4.90 8.46
N ILE A 16 12.39 6.12 8.99
CA ILE A 16 12.46 7.35 8.18
C ILE A 16 13.76 7.43 7.36
N GLY A 17 14.90 7.09 7.97
CA GLY A 17 16.22 7.07 7.31
C GLY A 17 16.28 6.04 6.18
N THR A 18 15.71 4.85 6.41
CA THR A 18 15.62 3.81 5.37
C THR A 18 14.72 4.25 4.22
N ALA A 19 13.53 4.81 4.51
CA ALA A 19 12.62 5.32 3.50
C ALA A 19 13.26 6.43 2.64
N LYS A 20 13.97 7.38 3.27
CA LYS A 20 14.75 8.43 2.58
C LYS A 20 15.82 7.82 1.66
N ALA A 21 16.60 6.86 2.14
CA ALA A 21 17.65 6.21 1.36
C ALA A 21 17.11 5.43 0.15
N ILE A 22 15.96 4.76 0.29
CA ILE A 22 15.27 4.10 -0.82
C ILE A 22 14.80 5.13 -1.84
N HIS A 23 14.15 6.22 -1.39
CA HIS A 23 13.67 7.28 -2.27
C HIS A 23 14.81 7.94 -3.07
N THR A 24 15.92 8.29 -2.42
CA THR A 24 17.11 8.84 -3.11
C THR A 24 17.64 7.86 -4.16
N LYS A 25 17.76 6.56 -3.85
CA LYS A 25 18.18 5.55 -4.83
C LYS A 25 17.23 5.41 -6.03
N ILE A 26 15.94 5.67 -5.86
CA ILE A 26 14.98 5.71 -6.98
C ILE A 26 15.22 6.98 -7.82
N GLN A 27 15.43 8.14 -7.20
CA GLN A 27 15.74 9.39 -7.91
C GLN A 27 17.07 9.33 -8.68
N ASP A 28 18.07 8.65 -8.11
CA ASP A 28 19.39 8.42 -8.74
C ASP A 28 19.34 7.34 -9.85
N GLY A 29 18.20 6.67 -10.05
CA GLY A 29 18.05 5.57 -11.00
C GLY A 29 18.72 4.25 -10.60
N LEU A 30 19.21 4.15 -9.36
CA LEU A 30 19.85 2.94 -8.80
C LEU A 30 18.82 1.87 -8.39
N LEU A 31 17.57 2.25 -8.15
CA LEU A 31 16.43 1.36 -7.93
C LEU A 31 15.30 1.72 -8.89
N ASP A 32 14.94 0.80 -9.78
CA ASP A 32 13.75 0.95 -10.62
C ASP A 32 12.48 0.66 -9.81
N ALA A 33 11.57 1.63 -9.78
CA ALA A 33 10.27 1.54 -9.09
C ALA A 33 9.23 0.74 -9.88
N ASN A 34 9.47 0.44 -11.17
CA ASN A 34 8.58 -0.37 -12.02
C ASN A 34 8.91 -1.87 -11.93
N ASN A 35 10.08 -2.23 -11.42
CA ASN A 35 10.51 -3.61 -11.25
C ASN A 35 9.93 -4.19 -9.95
N GLU A 36 8.88 -5.01 -10.07
CA GLU A 36 8.20 -5.63 -8.92
C GLU A 36 9.12 -6.49 -8.04
N ALA A 37 10.24 -7.01 -8.57
CA ALA A 37 11.23 -7.75 -7.78
C ALA A 37 11.95 -6.89 -6.73
N ASN A 38 11.93 -5.56 -6.87
CA ASN A 38 12.47 -4.61 -5.88
C ASN A 38 11.50 -4.36 -4.70
N GLY A 39 10.28 -4.90 -4.72
CA GLY A 39 9.28 -4.71 -3.67
C GLY A 39 8.69 -3.29 -3.58
N ILE A 40 8.92 -2.46 -4.60
CA ILE A 40 8.38 -1.11 -4.70
C ILE A 40 7.03 -1.18 -5.40
N LYS A 41 5.99 -0.56 -4.80
CA LYS A 41 4.67 -0.42 -5.44
C LYS A 41 4.31 1.06 -5.53
N LEU A 42 4.34 1.59 -6.75
CA LEU A 42 3.75 2.90 -7.02
C LEU A 42 2.24 2.81 -6.73
N GLY A 43 1.75 3.70 -5.87
CA GLY A 43 0.31 3.83 -5.60
C GLY A 43 -0.44 4.14 -6.90
N SER A 44 -1.72 3.76 -6.98
CA SER A 44 -2.57 3.82 -8.18
C SER A 44 -2.14 4.92 -9.15
N GLN A 45 -1.43 4.52 -10.21
CA GLN A 45 -0.78 5.45 -11.15
C GLN A 45 -1.85 6.19 -11.94
N ARG A 46 -2.38 7.26 -11.32
CA ARG A 46 -3.38 8.13 -11.90
C ARG A 46 -2.72 8.77 -13.10
N ALA A 47 -3.05 8.25 -14.29
CA ALA A 47 -2.57 8.80 -15.54
C ALA A 47 -2.77 10.32 -15.53
N PRO A 48 -1.78 11.11 -16.00
CA PRO A 48 -1.89 12.56 -16.05
C PRO A 48 -2.95 12.97 -17.07
N GLY A 49 -4.21 12.95 -16.64
CA GLY A 49 -5.41 13.07 -17.48
C GLY A 49 -6.71 13.26 -16.69
N ALA A 50 -6.67 13.20 -15.36
CA ALA A 50 -7.70 13.69 -14.47
C ALA A 50 -7.02 14.47 -13.32
N ALA A 51 -7.37 15.71 -12.96
CA ALA A 51 -8.48 16.56 -13.41
C ALA A 51 -9.88 15.92 -13.22
N GLY A 52 -10.40 15.99 -11.99
CA GLY A 52 -11.71 15.47 -11.60
C GLY A 52 -11.74 15.25 -10.10
N GLY A 53 -12.55 16.04 -9.39
CA GLY A 53 -12.74 15.95 -7.94
C GLY A 53 -13.91 15.05 -7.56
N THR A 54 -14.40 15.22 -6.33
CA THR A 54 -15.20 14.27 -5.53
C THR A 54 -14.38 13.01 -5.17
N GLY A 55 -14.36 12.54 -3.93
CA GLY A 55 -15.30 12.77 -2.83
C GLY A 55 -15.85 11.41 -2.40
N ALA A 56 -15.88 11.15 -1.09
CA ALA A 56 -16.21 9.88 -0.45
C ALA A 56 -17.15 8.93 -1.24
N GLY A 57 -16.68 7.70 -1.48
CA GLY A 57 -17.50 6.65 -2.08
C GLY A 57 -16.83 5.28 -1.96
N ALA A 58 -17.34 4.43 -1.07
CA ALA A 58 -16.90 3.04 -0.98
C ALA A 58 -17.40 2.25 -2.20
N SER A 59 -16.48 1.82 -3.08
CA SER A 59 -16.79 0.95 -4.22
C SER A 59 -16.63 -0.53 -3.89
N GLY A 60 -17.29 -0.96 -2.81
CA GLY A 60 -17.43 -2.38 -2.48
C GLY A 60 -18.51 -3.04 -3.34
N GLY A 61 -18.09 -3.78 -4.37
CA GLY A 61 -18.84 -4.89 -4.97
C GLY A 61 -20.27 -4.62 -5.49
N ALA A 62 -20.39 -4.22 -6.76
CA ALA A 62 -21.64 -4.36 -7.51
C ALA A 62 -21.58 -5.62 -8.39
N GLY A 63 -22.36 -6.65 -8.06
CA GLY A 63 -22.53 -7.84 -8.92
C GLY A 63 -23.02 -9.07 -8.17
N GLY A 64 -24.29 -9.47 -8.36
CA GLY A 64 -24.83 -10.70 -7.78
C GLY A 64 -26.34 -10.71 -7.53
N SER A 65 -27.15 -10.52 -8.57
CA SER A 65 -28.58 -10.88 -8.47
C SER A 65 -28.72 -12.40 -8.50
N GLY A 66 -28.83 -13.02 -7.33
CA GLY A 66 -28.87 -14.47 -7.14
C GLY A 66 -29.97 -14.86 -6.16
N SER A 67 -31.16 -15.16 -6.67
CA SER A 67 -32.23 -15.75 -5.86
C SER A 67 -31.97 -17.24 -5.65
N GLY A 68 -31.75 -17.66 -4.40
CA GLY A 68 -31.79 -19.08 -4.04
C GLY A 68 -30.86 -19.49 -2.89
N GLY A 69 -31.44 -20.16 -1.88
CA GLY A 69 -30.68 -20.98 -0.91
C GLY A 69 -30.53 -20.36 0.49
N LYS A 70 -31.31 -20.88 1.45
CA LYS A 70 -30.92 -20.83 2.86
C LYS A 70 -29.83 -21.88 3.08
N GLY A 71 -28.65 -21.46 3.54
CA GLY A 71 -27.54 -22.34 3.92
C GLY A 71 -26.92 -21.84 5.23
N PHE A 72 -26.58 -22.75 6.14
CA PHE A 72 -26.22 -22.43 7.51
C PHE A 72 -24.71 -22.61 7.75
N GLY A 73 -24.12 -21.70 8.55
CA GLY A 73 -23.08 -22.06 9.52
C GLY A 73 -21.61 -21.79 9.16
N GLY A 74 -20.86 -21.39 10.20
CA GLY A 74 -19.38 -21.36 10.24
C GLY A 74 -18.73 -20.16 9.55
N GLY A 75 -17.88 -19.36 10.18
CA GLY A 75 -17.20 -19.50 11.47
C GLY A 75 -15.70 -19.27 11.24
N CYS A 76 -15.14 -18.20 11.80
CA CYS A 76 -13.84 -17.66 11.40
C CYS A 76 -12.66 -18.62 11.67
N CYS A 77 -11.71 -18.64 10.74
CA CYS A 77 -10.33 -19.08 10.92
C CYS A 77 -9.39 -18.06 10.26
#